data_AF-A0A1T5DZ14-F1
#
_entry.id   AF-A0A1T5DZ14-F1
#
_cell.length_a   1.000
_cell.length_b   1.000
_cell.length_c   1.000
_cell.angle_alpha   90.00
_cell.angle_beta   90.00
_cell.angle_gamma   90.00
#
_symmetry.space_group_name_H-M   'P 1'
#
loop_
_entity.id
_entity.type
_entity.pdbx_description
1 polymer ?
#
loop_
_entity_poly.entity_id
_entity_poly.type
_entity_poly.pdbx_seq_one_letter_code
_entity_poly.pdbx_strand_id
1 'polypeptide(L)'
;MKNVFVIYDDRKKPGYEIRGITGGNSFGNTIYKRKSLREIAEHHVEDPQLEKNGIRTKFWLLDADHEPELSSFSPKTPVVHIFSDCAVVNPAEFRLLLRKAVHIRERFIVKDDIKTAAVLFPDIESWEEMMDEADSTDAVRAATEDDTEIEADAFADISGRDAFLSFITSGFEARFFNSVAGDEYNVVKTSTNCKKIHAEYSFYHLLPDHMKYWFVEPYDYKEEKGAASYTMERMHMTDLAIRYVHGAISLEEFDRILGNLFRFIGSRDARPVSWEAFYGRRKELYIDKVLSRTAELKRHPEYPKLDAMLRSGTRFNGIDQIVNEYIALYDRLIGKNNENIVEVVGHGDLCFSNILYSSEVNLMRFIDPKGAESKDELFTDPAYDIAKLSHSICGSYDFMNSGLYEISVDEGMNLNLRIDGDNHAYKEAFRKKLEELGIDFRMIRLFECSLFLSMLPLHMDRPNKVLAFVLNAIRIMQEIKQ
;
A
#
# COMPACT_ATOMS: atom_id res chain seq x y z
N MET A 1 -3.68 -36.19 -23.14
CA MET A 1 -3.18 -34.88 -22.67
C MET A 1 -1.68 -34.98 -22.52
N LYS A 2 -0.94 -33.91 -22.81
CA LYS A 2 0.50 -33.82 -22.56
C LYS A 2 0.72 -33.18 -21.19
N ASN A 3 1.64 -33.70 -20.40
CA ASN A 3 1.93 -33.16 -19.07
C ASN A 3 3.04 -32.09 -19.16
N VAL A 4 3.03 -31.12 -18.26
CA VAL A 4 4.10 -30.13 -18.03
C VAL A 4 4.27 -29.96 -16.52
N PHE A 5 5.49 -30.01 -16.03
CA PHE A 5 5.81 -29.58 -14.66
C PHE A 5 6.21 -28.13 -14.65
N VAL A 6 5.75 -27.42 -13.63
CA VAL A 6 6.18 -26.06 -13.36
C VAL A 6 6.80 -26.04 -11.98
N ILE A 7 8.10 -25.79 -11.93
CA ILE A 7 8.86 -25.59 -10.69
C ILE A 7 8.95 -24.08 -10.45
N TYR A 8 8.55 -23.64 -9.27
CA TYR A 8 8.71 -22.27 -8.81
C TYR A 8 9.84 -22.22 -7.79
N ASP A 9 11.00 -21.71 -8.19
CA ASP A 9 12.22 -21.63 -7.37
C ASP A 9 12.22 -20.36 -6.50
N ASP A 10 11.94 -20.56 -5.21
CA ASP A 10 11.91 -19.53 -4.17
C ASP A 10 13.08 -19.67 -3.17
N ARG A 11 14.16 -20.35 -3.60
CA ARG A 11 15.41 -20.48 -2.83
C ARG A 11 16.13 -19.14 -2.70
N LYS A 12 16.18 -18.33 -3.76
CA LYS A 12 16.80 -17.00 -3.74
C LYS A 12 16.00 -16.04 -2.86
N LYS A 13 16.60 -15.61 -1.75
CA LYS A 13 15.98 -14.62 -0.86
C LYS A 13 16.21 -13.19 -1.36
N PRO A 14 15.28 -12.26 -1.09
CA PRO A 14 15.48 -10.87 -1.45
C PRO A 14 16.72 -10.26 -0.79
N GLY A 15 17.32 -9.30 -1.49
CA GLY A 15 18.42 -8.49 -0.96
C GLY A 15 18.02 -7.75 0.33
N TYR A 16 19.02 -7.20 1.02
CA TYR A 16 18.80 -6.48 2.28
C TYR A 16 17.73 -5.39 2.18
N GLU A 17 17.81 -4.56 1.14
CA GLU A 17 16.88 -3.45 0.91
C GLU A 17 15.43 -3.91 0.71
N ILE A 18 15.23 -5.00 -0.05
CA ILE A 18 13.89 -5.57 -0.29
C ILE A 18 13.35 -6.24 0.97
N ARG A 19 14.19 -6.89 1.77
CA ARG A 19 13.76 -7.49 3.05
C ARG A 19 13.22 -6.45 4.02
N GLY A 20 13.74 -5.22 3.99
CA GLY A 20 13.18 -4.09 4.74
C GLY A 20 11.74 -3.73 4.33
N ILE A 21 11.36 -4.05 3.09
CA ILE A 21 10.02 -3.83 2.54
C ILE A 21 9.10 -5.02 2.81
N THR A 22 9.60 -6.25 2.64
CA THR A 22 8.78 -7.47 2.71
C THR A 22 8.71 -8.10 4.09
N GLY A 23 9.45 -7.59 5.07
CA GLY A 23 9.49 -8.17 6.43
C GLY A 23 10.26 -9.48 6.49
N GLY A 24 11.22 -9.69 5.59
CA GLY A 24 11.99 -10.92 5.49
C GLY A 24 11.30 -12.05 4.72
N ASN A 25 10.09 -11.84 4.20
CA ASN A 25 9.45 -12.77 3.28
C ASN A 25 10.27 -12.96 2.00
N SER A 26 10.20 -14.15 1.42
CA SER A 26 10.76 -14.44 0.09
C SER A 26 10.01 -13.70 -1.02
N PHE A 27 10.54 -13.74 -2.25
CA PHE A 27 9.82 -13.19 -3.40
C PHE A 27 8.49 -13.92 -3.60
N GLY A 28 8.48 -15.25 -3.54
CA GLY A 28 7.28 -16.07 -3.64
C GLY A 28 6.20 -15.71 -2.63
N ASN A 29 6.58 -15.48 -1.36
CA ASN A 29 5.65 -15.14 -0.27
C ASN A 29 5.29 -13.64 -0.19
N THR A 30 5.85 -12.80 -1.05
CA THR A 30 5.49 -11.37 -1.09
C THR A 30 4.05 -11.21 -1.58
N ILE A 31 3.22 -10.55 -0.79
CA ILE A 31 1.81 -10.30 -1.13
C ILE A 31 1.69 -9.18 -2.18
N TYR A 32 1.04 -9.48 -3.30
CA TYR A 32 0.63 -8.54 -4.32
C TYR A 32 -0.87 -8.72 -4.63
N LYS A 33 -1.66 -7.66 -4.47
CA LYS A 33 -3.13 -7.69 -4.70
C LYS A 33 -3.83 -8.86 -3.98
N ARG A 34 -3.53 -9.03 -2.68
CA ARG A 34 -4.09 -10.06 -1.76
C ARG A 34 -3.59 -11.50 -1.97
N LYS A 35 -2.77 -11.76 -2.99
CA LYS A 35 -2.16 -13.08 -3.22
C LYS A 35 -0.65 -12.96 -3.17
N SER A 36 0.02 -13.99 -2.70
CA SER A 36 1.47 -14.10 -2.84
C SER A 36 1.87 -14.23 -4.32
N LEU A 37 3.09 -13.83 -4.69
CA LEU A 37 3.58 -14.01 -6.08
C LEU A 37 3.56 -15.47 -6.51
N ARG A 38 3.79 -16.39 -5.56
CA ARG A 38 3.65 -17.82 -5.74
C ARG A 38 2.22 -18.22 -6.13
N GLU A 39 1.22 -17.77 -5.35
CA GLU A 39 -0.20 -18.06 -5.63
C GLU A 39 -0.67 -17.48 -6.97
N ILE A 40 -0.09 -16.35 -7.40
CA ILE A 40 -0.37 -15.78 -8.73
C ILE A 40 0.18 -16.70 -9.83
N ALA A 41 1.43 -17.13 -9.70
CA ALA A 41 2.03 -18.06 -10.65
C ALA A 41 1.25 -19.38 -10.70
N GLU A 42 0.97 -19.97 -9.54
CA GLU A 42 0.17 -21.21 -9.38
C GLU A 42 -1.20 -21.09 -10.05
N HIS A 43 -1.92 -19.99 -9.82
CA HIS A 43 -3.21 -19.74 -10.45
C HIS A 43 -3.16 -19.75 -11.99
N HIS A 44 -2.07 -19.28 -12.59
CA HIS A 44 -1.90 -19.30 -14.04
C HIS A 44 -1.42 -20.66 -14.57
N VAL A 45 -0.69 -21.42 -13.75
CA VAL A 45 -0.32 -22.81 -14.04
C VAL A 45 -1.57 -23.69 -14.01
N GLU A 46 -2.52 -23.46 -13.12
CA GLU A 46 -3.75 -24.25 -12.99
C GLU A 46 -4.94 -23.74 -13.84
N ASP A 47 -4.67 -22.88 -14.84
CA ASP A 47 -5.72 -22.29 -15.67
C ASP A 47 -6.48 -23.37 -16.49
N PRO A 48 -7.81 -23.50 -16.37
CA PRO A 48 -8.61 -24.47 -17.13
C PRO A 48 -8.48 -24.35 -18.66
N GLN A 49 -8.01 -23.21 -19.18
CA GLN A 49 -7.73 -23.06 -20.60
C GLN A 49 -6.57 -23.95 -21.08
N LEU A 50 -5.61 -24.29 -20.22
CA LEU A 50 -4.51 -25.19 -20.57
C LEU A 50 -5.02 -26.61 -20.82
N GLU A 51 -5.94 -27.09 -19.98
CA GLU A 51 -6.56 -28.40 -20.14
C GLU A 51 -7.39 -28.49 -21.42
N LYS A 52 -8.13 -27.42 -21.76
CA LYS A 52 -8.86 -27.32 -23.04
C LYS A 52 -7.95 -27.39 -24.26
N ASN A 53 -6.69 -26.95 -24.12
CA ASN A 53 -5.65 -27.06 -25.13
C ASN A 53 -4.88 -28.40 -25.06
N GLY A 54 -5.35 -29.36 -24.26
CA GLY A 54 -4.80 -30.71 -24.16
C GLY A 54 -3.54 -30.82 -23.29
N ILE A 55 -3.24 -29.79 -22.49
CA ILE A 55 -2.07 -29.72 -21.61
C ILE A 55 -2.51 -29.83 -20.16
N ARG A 56 -1.88 -30.74 -19.42
CA ARG A 56 -2.05 -30.88 -17.98
C ARG A 56 -0.81 -30.35 -17.29
N THR A 57 -0.98 -29.35 -16.46
CA THR A 57 0.09 -28.72 -15.69
C THR A 57 0.04 -29.15 -14.24
N LYS A 58 1.19 -29.14 -13.57
CA LYS A 58 1.27 -29.28 -12.11
C LYS A 58 2.32 -28.32 -11.56
N PHE A 59 1.93 -27.58 -10.54
CA PHE A 59 2.77 -26.61 -9.84
C PHE A 59 3.52 -27.28 -8.68
N TRP A 60 4.79 -26.91 -8.51
CA TRP A 60 5.63 -27.34 -7.39
C TRP A 60 6.47 -26.18 -6.89
N LEU A 61 6.57 -26.05 -5.58
CA LEU A 61 7.48 -25.11 -4.91
C LEU A 61 8.83 -25.79 -4.70
N LEU A 62 9.90 -25.06 -5.00
CA LEU A 62 11.26 -25.40 -4.61
C LEU A 62 11.77 -24.31 -3.67
N ASP A 63 11.97 -24.64 -2.40
CA ASP A 63 12.55 -23.75 -1.39
C ASP A 63 13.42 -24.55 -0.41
N ALA A 64 13.74 -23.99 0.76
CA ALA A 64 14.59 -24.67 1.75
C ALA A 64 13.87 -25.83 2.47
N ASP A 65 12.54 -25.84 2.47
CA ASP A 65 11.70 -26.77 3.22
C ASP A 65 10.94 -27.75 2.30
N HIS A 66 10.88 -27.46 0.99
CA HIS A 66 10.11 -28.22 0.01
C HIS A 66 10.95 -28.60 -1.20
N GLU A 67 10.98 -29.90 -1.50
CA GLU A 67 11.52 -30.46 -2.74
C GLU A 67 10.38 -30.98 -3.64
N PRO A 68 10.50 -30.83 -4.98
CA PRO A 68 9.50 -31.35 -5.91
C PRO A 68 9.43 -32.89 -5.93
N GLU A 69 8.25 -33.48 -5.73
CA GLU A 69 8.07 -34.94 -5.87
C GLU A 69 7.75 -35.34 -7.31
N LEU A 70 8.78 -35.62 -8.10
CA LEU A 70 8.66 -35.89 -9.54
C LEU A 70 8.48 -37.38 -9.90
N SER A 71 8.73 -38.29 -8.95
CA SER A 71 8.76 -39.76 -9.14
C SER A 71 7.47 -40.39 -9.67
N SER A 72 6.33 -39.71 -9.51
CA SER A 72 5.01 -40.19 -9.95
C SER A 72 4.72 -39.94 -11.43
N PHE A 73 5.65 -39.32 -12.17
CA PHE A 73 5.44 -38.89 -13.55
C PHE A 73 6.36 -39.56 -14.56
N SER A 74 6.01 -39.44 -15.84
CA SER A 74 6.86 -39.97 -16.91
C SER A 74 8.16 -39.17 -16.99
N PRO A 75 9.34 -39.81 -17.03
CA PRO A 75 10.62 -39.11 -17.15
C PRO A 75 10.67 -38.14 -18.33
N LYS A 76 9.97 -38.43 -19.42
CA LYS A 76 9.89 -37.59 -20.64
C LYS A 76 8.97 -36.37 -20.52
N THR A 77 8.56 -36.00 -19.32
CA THR A 77 7.67 -34.85 -19.13
C THR A 77 8.51 -33.57 -19.06
N PRO A 78 8.21 -32.54 -19.87
CA PRO A 78 8.95 -31.29 -19.82
C PRO A 78 8.76 -30.56 -18.49
N VAL A 79 9.80 -29.85 -18.07
CA VAL A 79 9.83 -29.06 -16.84
C VAL A 79 10.05 -27.59 -17.19
N VAL A 80 9.23 -26.70 -16.65
CA VAL A 80 9.38 -25.24 -16.73
C VAL A 80 9.81 -24.76 -15.35
N HIS A 81 11.07 -24.37 -15.22
CA HIS A 81 11.67 -23.85 -14.00
C HIS A 81 11.58 -22.32 -14.02
N ILE A 82 10.87 -21.72 -13.08
CA ILE A 82 10.65 -20.27 -12.96
C ILE A 82 11.36 -19.75 -11.72
N PHE A 83 12.05 -18.63 -11.83
CA PHE A 83 12.73 -18.00 -10.70
C PHE A 83 11.84 -16.96 -10.03
N SER A 84 11.66 -17.05 -8.71
CA SER A 84 10.77 -16.19 -7.92
C SER A 84 11.11 -14.70 -7.95
N ASP A 85 12.38 -14.34 -8.21
CA ASP A 85 12.84 -12.96 -8.39
C ASP A 85 12.51 -12.38 -9.79
N CYS A 86 11.73 -13.10 -10.59
CA CYS A 86 11.08 -12.66 -11.81
C CYS A 86 9.56 -12.91 -11.73
N ALA A 87 8.77 -11.86 -11.58
CA ALA A 87 7.32 -11.97 -11.41
C ALA A 87 6.60 -12.25 -12.74
N VAL A 88 5.52 -13.05 -12.72
CA VAL A 88 4.65 -13.25 -13.90
C VAL A 88 3.80 -12.00 -14.10
N VAL A 89 4.04 -11.25 -15.19
CA VAL A 89 3.36 -9.98 -15.49
C VAL A 89 2.39 -10.06 -16.65
N ASN A 90 2.60 -11.02 -17.57
CA ASN A 90 1.71 -11.26 -18.70
C ASN A 90 1.23 -12.72 -18.71
N PRO A 91 0.06 -12.99 -18.12
CA PRO A 91 -0.49 -14.35 -18.03
C PRO A 91 -0.75 -15.02 -19.39
N ALA A 92 -1.01 -14.24 -20.44
CA ALA A 92 -1.27 -14.79 -21.77
C ALA A 92 0.00 -15.38 -22.40
N GLU A 93 1.10 -14.61 -22.35
CA GLU A 93 2.42 -15.08 -22.80
C GLU A 93 2.94 -16.22 -21.92
N PHE A 94 2.75 -16.12 -20.60
CA PHE A 94 3.13 -17.21 -19.69
C PHE A 94 2.41 -18.52 -20.03
N ARG A 95 1.09 -18.50 -20.26
CA ARG A 95 0.36 -19.70 -20.72
C ARG A 95 0.81 -20.18 -22.09
N LEU A 96 1.21 -19.27 -22.99
CA LEU A 96 1.77 -19.65 -24.29
C LEU A 96 3.10 -20.39 -24.14
N LEU A 97 3.97 -19.96 -23.20
CA LEU A 97 5.21 -20.67 -22.86
C LEU A 97 4.93 -22.11 -22.38
N LEU A 98 3.97 -22.30 -21.48
CA LEU A 98 3.56 -23.63 -21.01
C LEU A 98 3.06 -24.51 -22.17
N ARG A 99 2.40 -23.92 -23.16
CA ARG A 99 1.99 -24.61 -24.39
C ARG A 99 3.16 -24.96 -25.31
N LYS A 100 4.21 -24.14 -25.35
CA LYS A 100 5.42 -24.42 -26.14
C LYS A 100 6.27 -25.52 -25.49
N ALA A 101 6.32 -25.58 -24.15
CA ALA A 101 7.13 -26.54 -23.39
C ALA A 101 6.90 -28.01 -23.81
N VAL A 102 5.68 -28.41 -24.17
CA VAL A 102 5.37 -29.79 -24.62
C VAL A 102 5.88 -30.17 -26.01
N HIS A 103 6.60 -29.26 -26.68
CA HIS A 103 7.12 -29.44 -28.03
C HIS A 103 8.64 -29.29 -28.13
N ILE A 104 9.30 -28.84 -27.07
CA ILE A 104 10.75 -28.67 -27.06
C ILE A 104 11.46 -30.03 -27.03
N ARG A 105 12.70 -30.06 -27.50
CA ARG A 105 13.56 -31.25 -27.53
C ARG A 105 14.96 -31.00 -26.98
N GLU A 106 15.23 -29.76 -26.62
CA GLU A 106 16.46 -29.25 -26.04
C GLU A 106 16.05 -28.19 -25.01
N ARG A 107 17.01 -27.73 -24.21
CA ARG A 107 16.76 -26.70 -23.21
C ARG A 107 16.59 -25.34 -23.88
N PHE A 108 15.68 -24.54 -23.35
CA PHE A 108 15.49 -23.15 -23.75
C PHE A 108 15.42 -22.26 -22.52
N ILE A 109 15.78 -20.99 -22.70
CA ILE A 109 15.65 -19.96 -21.67
C ILE A 109 14.67 -18.88 -22.09
N VAL A 110 14.06 -18.23 -21.13
CA VAL A 110 13.25 -17.02 -21.31
C VAL A 110 13.90 -15.91 -20.48
N LYS A 111 14.20 -14.78 -21.11
CA LYS A 111 14.82 -13.62 -20.45
C LYS A 111 13.83 -12.48 -20.27
N ASP A 112 14.07 -11.68 -19.24
CA ASP A 112 13.61 -10.29 -19.13
C ASP A 112 14.85 -9.40 -19.22
N ASP A 113 14.93 -8.60 -20.29
CA ASP A 113 16.14 -7.93 -20.76
C ASP A 113 17.37 -8.87 -20.81
N ILE A 114 18.24 -8.82 -19.79
CA ILE A 114 19.49 -9.59 -19.72
C ILE A 114 19.31 -10.85 -18.85
N LYS A 115 18.30 -10.87 -17.98
CA LYS A 115 18.20 -11.83 -16.89
C LYS A 115 17.31 -13.00 -17.24
N THR A 116 17.80 -14.22 -17.05
CA THR A 116 17.00 -15.44 -17.23
C THR A 116 15.88 -15.52 -16.18
N ALA A 117 14.63 -15.44 -16.64
CA ALA A 117 13.42 -15.51 -15.83
C ALA A 117 12.88 -16.95 -15.69
N ALA A 118 13.06 -17.78 -16.72
CA ALA A 118 12.68 -19.18 -16.69
C ALA A 118 13.58 -20.05 -17.58
N VAL A 119 13.67 -21.34 -17.27
CA VAL A 119 14.34 -22.37 -18.06
C VAL A 119 13.33 -23.47 -18.38
N LEU A 120 13.27 -23.88 -19.64
CA LEU A 120 12.43 -24.97 -20.12
C LEU A 120 13.31 -26.19 -20.41
N PHE A 121 13.13 -27.26 -19.65
CA PHE A 121 13.80 -28.54 -19.81
C PHE A 121 12.92 -29.51 -20.62
N PRO A 122 13.49 -30.26 -21.57
CA PRO A 122 12.74 -31.19 -22.41
C PRO A 122 12.15 -32.36 -21.63
N ASP A 123 12.74 -32.73 -20.49
CA ASP A 123 12.37 -33.87 -19.66
C ASP A 123 12.80 -33.66 -18.19
N ILE A 124 12.35 -34.55 -17.31
CA ILE A 124 12.69 -34.53 -15.88
C ILE A 124 14.16 -34.87 -15.65
N GLU A 125 14.70 -35.81 -16.43
CA GLU A 125 16.08 -36.29 -16.28
C GLU A 125 17.10 -35.16 -16.47
N SER A 126 16.94 -34.33 -17.51
CA SER A 126 17.77 -33.14 -17.73
C SER A 126 17.59 -32.04 -16.67
N TRP A 127 16.43 -31.99 -16.00
CA TRP A 127 16.23 -31.09 -14.87
C TRP A 127 16.91 -31.62 -13.61
N GLU A 128 16.81 -32.92 -13.33
CA GLU A 128 17.46 -33.57 -12.17
C GLU A 128 18.99 -33.46 -12.28
N GLU A 129 19.56 -33.72 -13.45
CA GLU A 129 21.00 -33.54 -13.72
C GLU A 129 21.45 -32.09 -13.43
N MET A 130 20.65 -31.10 -13.84
CA MET A 130 20.92 -29.70 -13.52
C MET A 130 20.84 -29.41 -12.01
N MET A 131 19.90 -30.01 -11.28
CA MET A 131 19.78 -29.79 -9.83
C MET A 131 20.91 -30.48 -9.04
N ASP A 132 21.49 -31.55 -9.57
CA ASP A 132 22.68 -32.20 -8.99
C ASP A 132 23.95 -31.36 -9.19
N GLU A 133 24.06 -30.64 -10.31
CA GLU A 133 25.22 -29.80 -10.65
C GLU A 133 25.14 -28.37 -10.06
N ALA A 134 23.94 -27.80 -9.96
CA ALA A 134 23.70 -26.42 -9.57
C ALA A 134 22.90 -26.30 -8.26
N ASP A 135 23.62 -26.03 -7.17
CA ASP A 135 23.09 -25.98 -5.80
C ASP A 135 22.25 -24.73 -5.48
N SER A 136 22.24 -23.74 -6.36
CA SER A 136 21.62 -22.43 -6.12
C SER A 136 20.96 -21.86 -7.36
N THR A 137 19.99 -20.96 -7.16
CA THR A 137 19.29 -20.25 -8.25
C THR A 137 20.25 -19.56 -9.23
N ASP A 138 21.32 -18.93 -8.71
CA ASP A 138 22.29 -18.25 -9.56
C ASP A 138 23.21 -19.22 -10.31
N ALA A 139 23.52 -20.40 -9.72
CA ALA A 139 24.25 -21.47 -10.42
C ALA A 139 23.43 -22.05 -11.59
N VAL A 140 22.13 -22.28 -11.40
CA VAL A 140 21.24 -22.75 -12.49
C VAL A 140 21.21 -21.74 -13.63
N ARG A 141 21.10 -20.43 -13.32
CA ARG A 141 21.14 -19.38 -14.34
C ARG A 141 22.47 -19.36 -15.09
N ALA A 142 23.59 -19.42 -14.38
CA ALA A 142 24.91 -19.43 -15.02
C ALA A 142 25.12 -20.65 -15.92
N ALA A 143 24.66 -21.83 -15.50
CA ALA A 143 24.76 -23.06 -16.27
C ALA A 143 23.87 -23.09 -17.54
N THR A 144 22.91 -22.18 -17.63
CA THR A 144 21.93 -22.11 -18.74
C THR A 144 22.06 -20.82 -19.55
N GLU A 145 23.05 -19.97 -19.28
CA GLU A 145 23.17 -18.63 -19.88
C GLU A 145 23.31 -18.67 -21.41
N ASP A 146 23.98 -19.71 -21.93
CA ASP A 146 24.25 -19.94 -23.35
C ASP A 146 23.17 -20.79 -24.06
N ASP A 147 22.13 -21.24 -23.35
CA ASP A 147 21.03 -21.99 -23.96
C ASP A 147 20.20 -21.09 -24.89
N THR A 148 19.47 -21.68 -25.84
CA THR A 148 18.72 -20.92 -26.84
C THR A 148 17.55 -20.15 -26.20
N GLU A 149 17.42 -18.88 -26.54
CA GLU A 149 16.36 -18.02 -26.01
C GLU A 149 15.03 -18.17 -26.77
N ILE A 150 13.92 -18.19 -26.02
CA ILE A 150 12.56 -17.99 -26.54
C ILE A 150 12.08 -16.61 -26.14
N GLU A 151 11.81 -15.76 -27.12
CA GLU A 151 11.14 -14.48 -26.89
C GLU A 151 9.75 -14.71 -26.29
N ALA A 152 9.56 -14.18 -25.08
CA ALA A 152 8.26 -14.12 -24.39
C ALA A 152 8.28 -13.01 -23.33
N ASP A 153 7.45 -12.00 -23.53
CA ASP A 153 7.22 -10.90 -22.59
C ASP A 153 6.26 -11.36 -21.47
N ALA A 154 6.67 -12.37 -20.71
CA ALA A 154 5.87 -13.05 -19.69
C ALA A 154 6.23 -12.61 -18.26
N PHE A 155 7.47 -12.18 -18.05
CA PHE A 155 8.08 -11.97 -16.73
C PHE A 155 8.63 -10.55 -16.60
N ALA A 156 8.82 -10.09 -15.36
CA ALA A 156 9.57 -8.88 -15.04
C ALA A 156 10.53 -9.13 -13.88
N ASP A 157 11.79 -8.70 -14.01
CA ASP A 157 12.80 -8.75 -12.96
C ASP A 157 12.43 -7.82 -11.80
N ILE A 158 12.29 -8.41 -10.62
CA ILE A 158 11.97 -7.72 -9.38
C ILE A 158 13.08 -7.86 -8.34
N SER A 159 14.29 -8.28 -8.76
CA SER A 159 15.42 -8.46 -7.85
C SER A 159 16.07 -7.16 -7.38
N GLY A 160 15.94 -6.10 -8.17
CA GLY A 160 16.37 -4.75 -7.80
C GLY A 160 15.31 -4.04 -6.97
N ARG A 161 15.73 -3.29 -5.94
CA ARG A 161 14.82 -2.57 -5.03
C ARG A 161 13.82 -1.67 -5.76
N ASP A 162 14.27 -0.90 -6.74
CA ASP A 162 13.39 0.06 -7.44
C ASP A 162 12.40 -0.65 -8.37
N ALA A 163 12.84 -1.70 -9.07
CA ALA A 163 11.97 -2.54 -9.88
C ALA A 163 10.93 -3.27 -9.00
N PHE A 164 11.37 -3.80 -7.85
CA PHE A 164 10.50 -4.41 -6.85
C PHE A 164 9.46 -3.42 -6.32
N LEU A 165 9.89 -2.25 -5.85
CA LEU A 165 9.00 -1.19 -5.36
C LEU A 165 8.00 -0.77 -6.44
N SER A 166 8.46 -0.50 -7.66
CA SER A 166 7.60 -0.17 -8.80
C SER A 166 6.57 -1.28 -9.05
N PHE A 167 6.99 -2.54 -9.01
CA PHE A 167 6.13 -3.69 -9.21
C PHE A 167 5.05 -3.80 -8.12
N ILE A 168 5.43 -3.79 -6.84
CA ILE A 168 4.46 -3.91 -5.75
C ILE A 168 3.55 -2.67 -5.66
N THR A 169 4.10 -1.48 -5.95
CA THR A 169 3.35 -0.21 -5.91
C THR A 169 2.47 0.02 -7.13
N SER A 170 2.68 -0.69 -8.25
CA SER A 170 1.80 -0.64 -9.43
C SER A 170 0.35 -1.04 -9.11
N GLY A 171 0.14 -1.83 -8.04
CA GLY A 171 -1.18 -2.16 -7.51
C GLY A 171 -1.80 -1.09 -6.62
N PHE A 172 -0.98 -0.15 -6.11
CA PHE A 172 -1.43 0.97 -5.30
C PHE A 172 -1.95 2.07 -6.24
N GLU A 173 -2.97 2.82 -5.81
CA GLU A 173 -3.37 4.00 -6.57
C GLU A 173 -2.16 4.92 -6.75
N ALA A 174 -2.08 5.53 -7.93
CA ALA A 174 -1.07 6.51 -8.37
C ALA A 174 -1.06 7.79 -7.50
N ARG A 175 -0.94 7.63 -6.19
CA ARG A 175 -0.53 8.65 -5.22
C ARG A 175 0.93 8.55 -4.87
N PHE A 176 1.58 7.41 -5.17
CA PHE A 176 3.04 7.32 -5.12
C PHE A 176 3.73 8.20 -6.17
N PHE A 177 3.03 8.61 -7.23
CA PHE A 177 3.63 9.39 -8.31
C PHE A 177 2.61 10.35 -8.95
N ASN A 178 2.45 11.57 -8.40
CA ASN A 178 2.33 12.73 -9.30
C ASN A 178 3.61 12.72 -10.12
N SER A 179 3.58 12.76 -11.46
CA SER A 179 4.73 12.50 -12.35
C SER A 179 6.09 12.83 -11.72
N VAL A 180 6.68 11.86 -11.01
CA VAL A 180 8.00 12.06 -10.41
C VAL A 180 8.97 11.60 -11.47
N ALA A 181 9.58 12.57 -12.11
CA ALA A 181 10.81 12.35 -12.84
C ALA A 181 11.96 12.50 -11.84
N GLY A 182 13.05 11.77 -12.03
CA GLY A 182 14.17 11.81 -11.11
C GLY A 182 15.27 10.87 -11.53
N ASP A 183 16.40 10.98 -10.86
CA ASP A 183 17.54 10.09 -11.01
C ASP A 183 17.82 9.36 -9.69
N GLU A 184 19.03 8.83 -9.53
CA GLU A 184 19.46 8.19 -8.29
C GLU A 184 19.45 9.16 -7.09
N TYR A 185 19.59 10.46 -7.31
CA TYR A 185 19.84 11.46 -6.27
C TYR A 185 18.66 12.40 -6.03
N ASN A 186 17.81 12.64 -7.02
CA ASN A 186 16.78 13.67 -6.98
C ASN A 186 15.40 13.15 -7.40
N VAL A 187 14.37 13.76 -6.81
CA VAL A 187 12.94 13.53 -7.07
C VAL A 187 12.32 14.86 -7.47
N VAL A 188 11.75 14.96 -8.67
CA VAL A 188 11.06 16.16 -9.17
C VAL A 188 9.56 15.93 -9.15
N LYS A 189 8.83 16.62 -8.26
CA LYS A 189 7.37 16.58 -8.21
C LYS A 189 6.79 17.64 -9.14
N THR A 190 5.92 17.26 -10.07
CA THR A 190 5.31 18.17 -11.05
C THR A 190 3.78 18.05 -11.06
N SER A 191 3.07 19.16 -11.24
CA SER A 191 1.61 19.16 -11.45
C SER A 191 1.13 20.38 -12.22
N THR A 192 -0.01 20.25 -12.93
CA THR A 192 -0.75 21.38 -13.51
C THR A 192 -1.51 22.19 -12.46
N ASN A 193 -1.67 21.66 -11.24
CA ASN A 193 -2.19 22.44 -10.12
C ASN A 193 -1.06 23.28 -9.48
N CYS A 194 -0.68 24.37 -10.16
CA CYS A 194 0.44 25.21 -9.75
C CYS A 194 0.32 25.71 -8.30
N LYS A 195 -0.89 26.15 -7.91
CA LYS A 195 -1.16 26.63 -6.54
C LYS A 195 -0.86 25.58 -5.48
N LYS A 196 -1.24 24.33 -5.73
CA LYS A 196 -0.96 23.23 -4.80
C LYS A 196 0.54 22.99 -4.65
N ILE A 197 1.27 22.91 -5.77
CA ILE A 197 2.72 22.68 -5.75
C ILE A 197 3.46 23.84 -5.08
N HIS A 198 3.06 25.08 -5.37
CA HIS A 198 3.60 26.27 -4.71
C HIS A 198 3.34 26.26 -3.19
N ALA A 199 2.12 25.90 -2.77
CA ALA A 199 1.78 25.82 -1.35
C ALA A 199 2.56 24.71 -0.63
N GLU A 200 2.76 23.54 -1.26
CA GLU A 200 3.61 22.46 -0.71
C GLU A 200 5.06 22.91 -0.56
N TYR A 201 5.63 23.56 -1.58
CA TYR A 201 6.99 24.11 -1.53
C TYR A 201 7.12 25.17 -0.42
N SER A 202 6.19 26.13 -0.39
CA SER A 202 6.18 27.23 0.57
C SER A 202 6.03 26.75 2.02
N PHE A 203 5.31 25.66 2.25
CA PHE A 203 5.12 25.07 3.57
C PHE A 203 6.45 24.87 4.31
N TYR A 204 7.45 24.24 3.66
CA TYR A 204 8.74 23.97 4.27
C TYR A 204 9.47 25.26 4.69
N HIS A 205 9.46 26.28 3.84
CA HIS A 205 10.14 27.55 4.11
C HIS A 205 9.44 28.40 5.17
N LEU A 206 8.14 28.15 5.41
CA LEU A 206 7.38 28.79 6.48
C LEU A 206 7.54 28.09 7.84
N LEU A 207 8.00 26.84 7.87
CA LEU A 207 8.19 26.07 9.10
C LEU A 207 9.21 26.73 10.05
N PRO A 208 8.98 26.63 11.38
CA PRO A 208 10.01 26.90 12.38
C PRO A 208 11.25 26.01 12.16
N ASP A 209 12.45 26.57 12.38
CA ASP A 209 13.71 25.90 12.06
C ASP A 209 13.90 24.57 12.80
N HIS A 210 13.45 24.46 14.07
CA HIS A 210 13.54 23.21 14.84
C HIS A 210 12.61 22.11 14.32
N MET A 211 11.60 22.46 13.51
CA MET A 211 10.68 21.48 12.91
C MET A 211 11.17 20.98 11.55
N LYS A 212 11.99 21.76 10.83
CA LYS A 212 12.49 21.41 9.49
C LYS A 212 13.23 20.07 9.46
N TYR A 213 13.86 19.66 10.56
CA TYR A 213 14.49 18.35 10.70
C TYR A 213 13.58 17.18 10.31
N TRP A 214 12.27 17.31 10.55
CA TRP A 214 11.32 16.25 10.28
C TRP A 214 10.92 16.13 8.82
N PHE A 215 11.18 17.13 7.98
CA PHE A 215 10.68 17.19 6.61
C PHE A 215 11.82 17.05 5.62
N VAL A 216 11.53 16.47 4.45
CA VAL A 216 12.45 16.55 3.30
C VAL A 216 12.41 17.97 2.76
N GLU A 217 13.58 18.58 2.52
CA GLU A 217 13.68 19.93 2.00
C GLU A 217 13.34 19.96 0.50
N PRO A 218 12.34 20.75 0.08
CA PRO A 218 12.12 21.04 -1.32
C PRO A 218 12.99 22.23 -1.76
N TYR A 219 13.53 22.16 -2.98
CA TYR A 219 14.33 23.21 -3.61
C TYR A 219 14.04 23.28 -5.12
N ASP A 220 14.61 24.28 -5.80
CA ASP A 220 14.50 24.45 -7.26
C ASP A 220 13.04 24.51 -7.76
N TYR A 221 12.19 25.32 -7.11
CA TYR A 221 10.81 25.55 -7.57
C TYR A 221 10.79 26.25 -8.93
N LYS A 222 9.99 25.72 -9.85
CA LYS A 222 9.79 26.24 -11.21
C LYS A 222 8.32 26.28 -11.56
N GLU A 223 7.94 27.27 -12.36
CA GLU A 223 6.61 27.36 -12.95
C GLU A 223 6.74 27.68 -14.44
N GLU A 224 6.42 26.69 -15.28
CA GLU A 224 6.61 26.78 -16.73
C GLU A 224 5.41 26.14 -17.45
N LYS A 225 4.97 26.77 -18.55
CA LYS A 225 3.97 26.20 -19.48
C LYS A 225 2.66 25.72 -18.80
N GLY A 226 2.24 26.38 -17.71
CA GLY A 226 1.01 26.04 -16.98
C GLY A 226 1.13 24.84 -16.03
N ALA A 227 2.35 24.44 -15.69
CA ALA A 227 2.65 23.49 -14.63
C ALA A 227 3.70 24.08 -13.68
N ALA A 228 3.68 23.61 -12.43
CA ALA A 228 4.70 23.92 -11.45
C ALA A 228 5.40 22.64 -10.98
N SER A 229 6.66 22.78 -10.58
CA SER A 229 7.45 21.70 -10.02
C SER A 229 8.39 22.18 -8.92
N TYR A 230 8.82 21.25 -8.07
CA TYR A 230 9.97 21.42 -7.19
C TYR A 230 10.74 20.11 -7.11
N THR A 231 12.01 20.21 -6.70
CA THR A 231 12.93 19.09 -6.54
C THR A 231 13.13 18.79 -5.05
N MET A 232 13.38 17.53 -4.72
CA MET A 232 13.77 17.07 -3.39
C MET A 232 14.92 16.06 -3.51
N GLU A 233 15.69 15.91 -2.44
CA GLU A 233 16.62 14.79 -2.31
C GLU A 233 15.86 13.46 -2.35
N ARG A 234 16.41 12.49 -3.09
CA ARG A 234 15.88 11.13 -3.11
C ARG A 234 16.26 10.42 -1.82
N MET A 235 15.27 10.23 -0.95
CA MET A 235 15.42 9.44 0.26
C MET A 235 15.38 7.93 -0.10
N HIS A 236 16.48 7.21 0.10
CA HIS A 236 16.56 5.75 -0.11
C HIS A 236 15.94 4.94 1.04
N MET A 237 14.73 5.31 1.45
CA MET A 237 13.94 4.64 2.46
C MET A 237 12.49 4.54 1.97
N THR A 238 11.78 3.53 2.46
CA THR A 238 10.40 3.28 2.06
C THR A 238 9.44 3.97 3.02
N ASP A 239 8.28 4.38 2.52
CA ASP A 239 7.22 4.88 3.38
C ASP A 239 6.68 3.78 4.30
N LEU A 240 6.11 4.20 5.43
CA LEU A 240 5.56 3.29 6.41
C LEU A 240 4.35 2.52 5.88
N ALA A 241 3.59 3.04 4.90
CA ALA A 241 2.37 2.37 4.46
C ALA A 241 2.71 1.07 3.75
N ILE A 242 3.68 1.08 2.83
CA ILE A 242 4.17 -0.13 2.16
C ILE A 242 4.69 -1.12 3.20
N ARG A 243 5.62 -0.71 4.07
CA ARG A 243 6.20 -1.62 5.07
C ARG A 243 5.13 -2.19 6.01
N TYR A 244 4.15 -1.39 6.39
CA TYR A 244 3.06 -1.79 7.28
C TYR A 244 2.13 -2.83 6.63
N VAL A 245 1.69 -2.61 5.39
CA VAL A 245 0.79 -3.56 4.71
C VAL A 245 1.46 -4.90 4.37
N HIS A 246 2.78 -4.89 4.22
CA HIS A 246 3.58 -6.09 4.00
C HIS A 246 4.04 -6.76 5.31
N GLY A 247 3.62 -6.26 6.48
CA GLY A 247 3.98 -6.85 7.77
C GLY A 247 5.47 -6.71 8.13
N ALA A 248 6.16 -5.74 7.54
CA ALA A 248 7.60 -5.53 7.67
C ALA A 248 8.02 -4.69 8.87
N ILE A 249 7.07 -4.32 9.73
CA ILE A 249 7.28 -3.53 10.94
C ILE A 249 7.01 -4.44 12.12
N SER A 250 8.02 -4.77 12.92
CA SER A 250 7.80 -5.51 14.18
C SER A 250 7.16 -4.62 15.25
N LEU A 251 6.56 -5.19 16.30
CA LEU A 251 6.00 -4.38 17.41
C LEU A 251 7.08 -3.55 18.13
N GLU A 252 8.29 -4.08 18.30
CA GLU A 252 9.40 -3.34 18.89
C GLU A 252 9.82 -2.14 18.01
N GLU A 253 9.84 -2.34 16.69
CA GLU A 253 10.07 -1.25 15.75
C GLU A 253 8.93 -0.24 15.75
N PHE A 254 7.69 -0.72 15.86
CA PHE A 254 6.51 0.13 15.94
C PHE A 254 6.55 1.03 17.17
N ASP A 255 6.99 0.52 18.32
CA ASP A 255 7.18 1.33 19.53
C ASP A 255 8.20 2.46 19.30
N ARG A 256 9.28 2.20 18.56
CA ARG A 256 10.25 3.24 18.15
C ARG A 256 9.61 4.26 17.20
N ILE A 257 8.83 3.80 16.23
CA ILE A 257 8.09 4.65 15.29
C ILE A 257 7.13 5.57 16.07
N LEU A 258 6.34 5.03 16.99
CA LEU A 258 5.46 5.82 17.86
C LEU A 258 6.26 6.82 18.69
N GLY A 259 7.42 6.43 19.24
CA GLY A 259 8.33 7.34 19.94
C GLY A 259 8.72 8.55 19.10
N ASN A 260 9.14 8.34 17.85
CA ASN A 260 9.50 9.42 16.93
C ASN A 260 8.30 10.28 16.53
N LEU A 261 7.15 9.65 16.22
CA LEU A 261 5.92 10.37 15.86
C LEU A 261 5.45 11.27 16.99
N PHE A 262 5.41 10.77 18.24
CA PHE A 262 4.99 11.58 19.37
C PHE A 262 6.04 12.60 19.81
N ARG A 263 7.32 12.36 19.52
CA ARG A 263 8.36 13.40 19.64
C ARG A 263 8.11 14.54 18.64
N PHE A 264 7.77 14.23 17.39
CA PHE A 264 7.34 15.25 16.42
C PHE A 264 6.11 16.00 16.94
N ILE A 265 5.03 15.29 17.27
CA ILE A 265 3.76 15.85 17.74
C ILE A 265 3.96 16.79 18.94
N GLY A 266 4.83 16.42 19.89
CA GLY A 266 5.16 17.24 21.07
C GLY A 266 6.13 18.39 20.80
N SER A 267 6.82 18.40 19.66
CA SER A 267 7.76 19.47 19.26
C SER A 267 7.11 20.58 18.41
N ARG A 268 5.83 20.42 18.04
CA ARG A 268 5.12 21.35 17.17
C ARG A 268 4.91 22.69 17.89
N ASP A 269 5.16 23.79 17.18
CA ASP A 269 4.85 25.12 17.69
C ASP A 269 3.35 25.26 17.92
N ALA A 270 3.00 25.77 19.09
CA ALA A 270 1.63 25.99 19.53
C ALA A 270 1.37 27.48 19.70
N ARG A 271 0.14 27.92 19.38
CA ARG A 271 -0.33 29.27 19.67
C ARG A 271 -1.66 29.24 20.42
N PRO A 272 -1.81 30.05 21.49
CA PRO A 272 -3.11 30.21 22.12
C PRO A 272 -4.07 30.93 21.16
N VAL A 273 -5.34 30.52 21.17
CA VAL A 273 -6.40 31.14 20.38
C VAL A 273 -7.65 31.35 21.23
N SER A 274 -8.62 32.12 20.73
CA SER A 274 -9.91 32.21 21.40
C SER A 274 -10.69 30.90 21.26
N TRP A 275 -11.64 30.66 22.16
CA TRP A 275 -12.53 29.51 22.09
C TRP A 275 -13.30 29.46 20.76
N GLU A 276 -13.78 30.60 20.28
CA GLU A 276 -14.52 30.73 19.02
C GLU A 276 -13.65 30.35 17.82
N ALA A 277 -12.39 30.78 17.80
CA ALA A 277 -11.45 30.43 16.75
C ALA A 277 -11.11 28.94 16.77
N PHE A 278 -10.80 28.38 17.94
CA PHE A 278 -10.52 26.95 18.13
C PHE A 278 -11.69 26.08 17.67
N TYR A 279 -12.89 26.36 18.19
CA TYR A 279 -14.09 25.60 17.86
C TYR A 279 -14.48 25.78 16.39
N GLY A 280 -14.31 26.99 15.83
CA GLY A 280 -14.52 27.27 14.42
C GLY A 280 -13.63 26.42 13.52
N ARG A 281 -12.32 26.38 13.78
CA ARG A 281 -11.35 25.53 13.07
C ARG A 281 -11.72 24.05 13.18
N ARG A 282 -12.05 23.58 14.38
CA ARG A 282 -12.43 22.19 14.61
C ARG A 282 -13.69 21.81 13.83
N LYS A 283 -14.73 22.64 13.90
CA LYS A 283 -15.97 22.45 13.13
C LYS A 283 -15.72 22.45 11.62
N GLU A 284 -14.85 23.34 11.14
CA GLU A 284 -14.43 23.39 9.73
C GLU A 284 -13.84 22.05 9.28
N LEU A 285 -12.89 21.51 10.06
CA LEU A 285 -12.16 20.28 9.74
C LEU A 285 -13.01 19.00 9.82
N TYR A 286 -13.86 18.90 10.84
CA TYR A 286 -14.52 17.64 11.18
C TYR A 286 -16.01 17.59 10.84
N ILE A 287 -16.68 18.73 10.62
CA ILE A 287 -18.12 18.78 10.32
C ILE A 287 -18.37 19.41 8.96
N ASP A 288 -17.96 20.66 8.76
CA ASP A 288 -18.29 21.41 7.54
C ASP A 288 -17.64 20.75 6.31
N LYS A 289 -16.42 20.23 6.46
CA LYS A 289 -15.74 19.43 5.42
C LYS A 289 -16.53 18.16 5.07
N VAL A 290 -17.05 17.42 6.05
CA VAL A 290 -17.86 16.20 5.81
C VAL A 290 -19.15 16.55 5.07
N LEU A 291 -19.85 17.60 5.50
CA LEU A 291 -21.08 18.06 4.85
C LEU A 291 -20.84 18.49 3.40
N SER A 292 -19.81 19.31 3.17
CA SER A 292 -19.43 19.77 1.84
C SER A 292 -19.08 18.60 0.90
N ARG A 293 -18.26 17.65 1.39
CA ARG A 293 -17.83 16.47 0.63
C ARG A 293 -18.96 15.48 0.37
N THR A 294 -19.92 15.37 1.29
CA THR A 294 -21.13 14.57 1.08
C THR A 294 -22.00 15.20 -0.01
N ALA A 295 -22.13 16.52 -0.05
CA ALA A 295 -22.85 17.21 -1.11
C ALA A 295 -22.14 17.03 -2.48
N GLU A 296 -20.81 17.01 -2.51
CA GLU A 296 -20.02 16.68 -3.70
C GLU A 296 -20.24 15.24 -4.17
N LEU A 297 -20.16 14.27 -3.25
CA LEU A 297 -20.38 12.85 -3.51
C LEU A 297 -21.71 12.61 -4.23
N LYS A 298 -22.79 13.26 -3.75
CA LYS A 298 -24.14 13.15 -4.33
C LYS A 298 -24.28 13.63 -5.77
N ARG A 299 -23.36 14.48 -6.25
CA ARG A 299 -23.35 14.96 -7.63
C ARG A 299 -22.67 13.98 -8.59
N HIS A 300 -21.97 12.97 -8.06
CA HIS A 300 -21.25 12.01 -8.90
C HIS A 300 -22.24 11.05 -9.62
N PRO A 301 -22.03 10.74 -10.92
CA PRO A 301 -22.95 9.87 -11.68
C PRO A 301 -23.18 8.48 -11.07
N GLU A 302 -22.15 7.89 -10.45
CA GLU A 302 -22.21 6.57 -9.80
C GLU A 302 -22.84 6.59 -8.39
N TYR A 303 -23.13 7.76 -7.82
CA TYR A 303 -23.68 7.87 -6.46
C TYR A 303 -25.01 7.10 -6.26
N PRO A 304 -26.00 7.13 -7.18
CA PRO A 304 -27.26 6.41 -6.98
C PRO A 304 -27.07 4.90 -6.76
N LYS A 305 -26.06 4.31 -7.41
CA LYS A 305 -25.70 2.89 -7.22
C LYS A 305 -25.12 2.65 -5.83
N LEU A 306 -24.19 3.50 -5.40
CA LEU A 306 -23.62 3.44 -4.05
C LEU A 306 -24.72 3.58 -2.98
N ASP A 307 -25.59 4.60 -3.10
CA ASP A 307 -26.67 4.85 -2.14
C ASP A 307 -27.67 3.68 -2.08
N ALA A 308 -27.99 3.05 -3.21
CA ALA A 308 -28.81 1.85 -3.25
C ALA A 308 -28.18 0.69 -2.48
N MET A 309 -26.87 0.45 -2.65
CA MET A 309 -26.13 -0.58 -1.90
C MET A 309 -26.11 -0.29 -0.39
N LEU A 310 -25.98 0.98 0.01
CA LEU A 310 -26.02 1.38 1.40
C LEU A 310 -27.41 1.13 2.02
N ARG A 311 -28.48 1.46 1.30
CA ARG A 311 -29.86 1.25 1.77
C ARG A 311 -30.23 -0.22 1.92
N SER A 312 -29.75 -1.07 1.01
CA SER A 312 -30.08 -2.50 1.04
C SER A 312 -29.16 -3.30 1.97
N GLY A 313 -27.90 -2.89 2.07
CA GLY A 313 -26.85 -3.66 2.72
C GLY A 313 -26.42 -3.15 4.09
N THR A 314 -27.03 -2.08 4.60
CA THR A 314 -26.73 -1.54 5.93
C THR A 314 -28.02 -1.18 6.68
N ARG A 315 -27.91 -0.93 7.98
CA ARG A 315 -29.04 -0.41 8.79
C ARG A 315 -29.46 1.03 8.44
N PHE A 316 -28.76 1.69 7.54
CA PHE A 316 -28.93 3.10 7.22
C PHE A 316 -29.69 3.28 5.92
N ASN A 317 -30.63 4.22 5.90
CA ASN A 317 -31.38 4.62 4.72
C ASN A 317 -30.59 5.61 3.84
N GLY A 318 -29.35 5.25 3.49
CA GLY A 318 -28.45 6.05 2.64
C GLY A 318 -27.44 6.91 3.42
N ILE A 319 -26.61 7.63 2.67
CA ILE A 319 -25.44 8.36 3.23
C ILE A 319 -25.83 9.45 4.24
N ASP A 320 -26.98 10.09 4.06
CA ASP A 320 -27.44 11.17 4.93
C ASP A 320 -27.64 10.70 6.37
N GLN A 321 -28.20 9.51 6.56
CA GLN A 321 -28.41 8.97 7.90
C GLN A 321 -27.08 8.62 8.58
N ILE A 322 -26.09 8.16 7.80
CA ILE A 322 -24.73 7.87 8.29
C ILE A 322 -24.06 9.17 8.75
N VAL A 323 -24.10 10.22 7.93
CA VAL A 323 -23.52 11.53 8.26
C VAL A 323 -24.24 12.17 9.46
N ASN A 324 -25.56 12.09 9.53
CA ASN A 324 -26.32 12.60 10.67
C ASN A 324 -25.98 11.85 11.96
N GLU A 325 -25.78 10.53 11.90
CA GLU A 325 -25.33 9.75 13.06
C GLU A 325 -23.93 10.16 13.52
N TYR A 326 -23.01 10.41 12.58
CA TYR A 326 -21.68 10.94 12.87
C TYR A 326 -21.73 12.32 13.54
N ILE A 327 -22.53 13.26 13.02
CA ILE A 327 -22.69 14.60 13.61
C ILE A 327 -23.29 14.50 15.02
N ALA A 328 -24.30 13.66 15.22
CA ALA A 328 -24.88 13.46 16.55
C ALA A 328 -23.90 12.84 17.56
N LEU A 329 -22.97 11.99 17.11
CA LEU A 329 -21.86 11.51 17.93
C LEU A 329 -20.88 12.62 18.27
N TYR A 330 -20.53 13.45 17.28
CA TYR A 330 -19.66 14.59 17.47
C TYR A 330 -20.22 15.57 18.51
N ASP A 331 -21.48 16.00 18.37
CA ASP A 331 -22.12 16.92 19.32
C ASP A 331 -22.23 16.34 20.74
N ARG A 332 -22.27 15.00 20.87
CA ARG A 332 -22.33 14.33 22.17
C ARG A 332 -20.97 14.28 22.88
N LEU A 333 -19.89 14.12 22.12
CA LEU A 333 -18.55 13.84 22.65
C LEU A 333 -17.68 15.09 22.73
N ILE A 334 -17.81 16.00 21.78
CA ILE A 334 -17.00 17.22 21.69
C ILE A 334 -17.66 18.35 22.48
N GLY A 335 -16.84 19.14 23.20
CA GLY A 335 -17.31 20.25 24.04
C GLY A 335 -17.51 19.92 25.53
N LYS A 336 -17.15 18.71 25.98
CA LYS A 336 -17.23 18.28 27.39
C LYS A 336 -15.88 18.24 28.12
N ASN A 337 -14.77 18.50 27.43
CA ASN A 337 -13.43 18.34 27.96
C ASN A 337 -12.77 19.70 28.26
N ASN A 338 -11.89 19.73 29.27
CA ASN A 338 -10.92 20.80 29.47
C ASN A 338 -9.82 20.64 28.41
N GLU A 339 -10.07 21.15 27.21
CA GLU A 339 -9.08 21.14 26.13
C GLU A 339 -8.11 22.31 26.28
N ASN A 340 -6.86 22.08 25.91
CA ASN A 340 -5.94 23.19 25.68
C ASN A 340 -6.36 23.92 24.41
N ILE A 341 -6.84 25.15 24.58
CA ILE A 341 -7.36 26.00 23.50
C ILE A 341 -6.18 26.60 22.72
N VAL A 342 -5.55 25.76 21.91
CA VAL A 342 -4.40 26.10 21.08
C VAL A 342 -4.57 25.56 19.68
N GLU A 343 -3.95 26.22 18.72
CA GLU A 343 -3.65 25.61 17.43
C GLU A 343 -2.16 25.26 17.38
N VAL A 344 -1.80 24.26 16.57
CA VAL A 344 -0.41 23.83 16.39
C VAL A 344 -0.03 23.79 14.92
N VAL A 345 1.25 24.01 14.60
CA VAL A 345 1.79 23.73 13.26
C VAL A 345 1.59 22.25 12.96
N GLY A 346 0.82 21.92 11.92
CA GLY A 346 0.51 20.53 11.57
C GLY A 346 0.94 20.16 10.16
N HIS A 347 1.29 18.89 9.96
CA HIS A 347 1.56 18.33 8.64
C HIS A 347 0.29 18.39 7.77
N GLY A 348 -0.88 18.14 8.37
CA GLY A 348 -2.18 18.16 7.72
C GLY A 348 -2.50 16.90 6.89
N ASP A 349 -1.55 15.98 6.75
CA ASP A 349 -1.74 14.69 6.08
C ASP A 349 -0.76 13.65 6.60
N LEU A 350 -0.59 13.58 7.92
CA LEU A 350 0.36 12.68 8.59
C LEU A 350 -0.15 11.22 8.61
N CYS A 351 -0.35 10.63 7.43
CA CYS A 351 -0.64 9.20 7.27
C CYS A 351 0.63 8.43 6.87
N PHE A 352 0.61 7.11 6.98
CA PHE A 352 1.81 6.27 6.79
C PHE A 352 2.47 6.42 5.41
N SER A 353 1.70 6.67 4.35
CA SER A 353 2.23 6.91 3.00
C SER A 353 3.10 8.16 2.89
N ASN A 354 2.96 9.09 3.83
CA ASN A 354 3.67 10.37 3.84
C ASN A 354 4.81 10.38 4.88
N ILE A 355 5.11 9.22 5.47
CA ILE A 355 6.14 9.05 6.49
C ILE A 355 7.18 8.07 5.97
N LEU A 356 8.34 8.60 5.62
CA LEU A 356 9.52 7.83 5.24
C LEU A 356 10.28 7.42 6.51
N TYR A 357 10.65 6.14 6.59
CA TYR A 357 11.35 5.63 7.77
C TYR A 357 12.39 4.56 7.44
N SER A 358 13.61 4.79 7.93
CA SER A 358 14.68 3.78 7.95
C SER A 358 14.87 3.26 9.37
N SER A 359 14.67 1.95 9.54
CA SER A 359 14.82 1.26 10.83
C SER A 359 16.29 1.13 11.26
N GLU A 360 17.22 1.08 10.31
CA GLU A 360 18.67 0.94 10.53
C GLU A 360 19.28 2.09 11.32
N VAL A 361 18.95 3.31 10.88
CA VAL A 361 19.48 4.55 11.45
C VAL A 361 18.44 5.27 12.30
N ASN A 362 17.25 4.67 12.49
CA ASN A 362 16.10 5.26 13.18
C ASN A 362 15.78 6.67 12.67
N LEU A 363 15.79 6.83 11.34
CA LEU A 363 15.60 8.11 10.66
C LEU A 363 14.17 8.21 10.13
N MET A 364 13.46 9.26 10.55
CA MET A 364 12.09 9.56 10.11
C MET A 364 12.06 10.89 9.37
N ARG A 365 11.43 10.90 8.20
CA ARG A 365 11.20 12.10 7.39
C ARG A 365 9.76 12.11 6.87
N PHE A 366 9.21 13.31 6.76
CA PHE A 366 7.89 13.55 6.22
C PHE A 366 7.97 14.20 4.85
N ILE A 367 7.02 13.82 4.00
CA ILE A 367 6.85 14.30 2.64
C ILE A 367 5.37 14.68 2.45
N ASP A 368 5.07 15.41 1.38
CA ASP A 368 3.69 15.73 0.98
C ASP A 368 2.81 16.36 2.09
N PRO A 369 3.26 17.47 2.71
CA PRO A 369 2.41 18.22 3.63
C PRO A 369 1.19 18.82 2.93
N LYS A 370 0.18 19.25 3.69
CA LYS A 370 -1.04 19.87 3.13
C LYS A 370 -0.80 21.13 2.27
N GLY A 371 0.38 21.73 2.36
CA GLY A 371 0.73 23.02 1.76
C GLY A 371 0.29 24.21 2.61
N ALA A 372 0.99 25.34 2.48
CA ALA A 372 0.63 26.61 3.11
C ALA A 372 1.23 27.78 2.31
N GLU A 373 0.44 28.83 2.08
CA GLU A 373 0.90 30.09 1.46
C GLU A 373 1.21 31.18 2.51
N SER A 374 0.81 30.95 3.76
CA SER A 374 1.04 31.86 4.88
C SER A 374 1.36 31.10 6.18
N LYS A 375 2.00 31.76 7.16
CA LYS A 375 2.29 31.15 8.46
C LYS A 375 1.02 30.71 9.19
N ASP A 376 -0.08 31.43 9.02
CA ASP A 376 -1.36 31.10 9.66
C ASP A 376 -1.93 29.77 9.14
N GLU A 377 -1.71 29.44 7.86
CA GLU A 377 -2.15 28.19 7.25
C GLU A 377 -1.39 26.97 7.76
N LEU A 378 -0.21 27.13 8.38
CA LEU A 378 0.49 26.03 9.03
C LEU A 378 -0.30 25.47 10.22
N PHE A 379 -1.04 26.33 10.91
CA PHE A 379 -1.71 25.99 12.15
C PHE A 379 -2.99 25.18 11.90
N THR A 380 -3.27 24.24 12.80
CA THR A 380 -4.43 23.35 12.74
C THR A 380 -4.81 22.84 14.14
N ASP A 381 -5.86 22.04 14.20
CA ASP A 381 -6.28 21.37 15.43
C ASP A 381 -5.20 20.39 15.90
N PRO A 382 -4.79 20.40 17.19
CA PRO A 382 -3.79 19.49 17.73
C PRO A 382 -4.06 18.00 17.46
N ALA A 383 -5.34 17.62 17.39
CA ALA A 383 -5.77 16.24 17.17
C ALA A 383 -5.78 15.83 15.69
N TYR A 384 -5.62 16.75 14.74
CA TYR A 384 -5.78 16.44 13.31
C TYR A 384 -4.74 15.46 12.77
N ASP A 385 -3.46 15.72 13.01
CA ASP A 385 -2.38 14.80 12.60
C ASP A 385 -2.45 13.47 13.36
N ILE A 386 -2.93 13.47 14.60
CA ILE A 386 -3.13 12.24 15.39
C ILE A 386 -4.27 11.41 14.80
N ALA A 387 -5.36 12.04 14.38
CA ALA A 387 -6.45 11.38 13.65
C ALA A 387 -5.97 10.81 12.31
N LYS A 388 -5.04 11.48 11.62
CA LYS A 388 -4.38 10.96 10.40
C LYS A 388 -3.49 9.74 10.67
N LEU A 389 -2.79 9.70 11.81
CA LEU A 389 -2.08 8.49 12.24
C LEU A 389 -3.06 7.36 12.57
N SER A 390 -4.14 7.67 13.30
CA SER A 390 -5.20 6.72 13.63
C SER A 390 -5.87 6.15 12.36
N HIS A 391 -6.03 6.97 11.31
CA HIS A 391 -6.53 6.54 10.01
C HIS A 391 -5.73 5.38 9.42
N SER A 392 -4.40 5.47 9.47
CA SER A 392 -3.48 4.39 9.07
C SER A 392 -3.52 3.19 10.03
N ILE A 393 -3.32 3.45 11.33
CA ILE A 393 -3.13 2.39 12.34
C ILE A 393 -4.44 1.69 12.66
N CYS A 394 -5.42 2.45 13.15
CA CYS A 394 -6.70 1.95 13.66
C CYS A 394 -7.76 1.82 12.56
N GLY A 395 -7.73 2.72 11.58
CA GLY A 395 -8.66 2.73 10.45
C GLY A 395 -8.38 1.70 9.39
N SER A 396 -7.20 1.08 9.40
CA SER A 396 -6.73 0.18 8.34
C SER A 396 -6.75 0.84 6.96
N TYR A 397 -6.52 2.16 6.92
CA TYR A 397 -6.59 2.93 5.68
C TYR A 397 -5.63 2.39 4.62
N ASP A 398 -4.37 2.13 4.98
CA ASP A 398 -3.34 1.71 4.04
C ASP A 398 -3.67 0.34 3.43
N PHE A 399 -4.23 -0.59 4.20
CA PHE A 399 -4.74 -1.87 3.68
C PHE A 399 -5.84 -1.65 2.64
N MET A 400 -6.86 -0.82 2.95
CA MET A 400 -7.93 -0.52 1.99
C MET A 400 -7.40 0.22 0.75
N ASN A 401 -6.45 1.13 0.93
CA ASN A 401 -5.83 1.86 -0.16
C ASN A 401 -5.04 0.93 -1.10
N SER A 402 -4.49 -0.15 -0.56
CA SER A 402 -3.73 -1.20 -1.26
C SER A 402 -4.61 -2.33 -1.79
N GLY A 403 -5.94 -2.24 -1.62
CA GLY A 403 -6.87 -3.28 -2.05
C GLY A 403 -6.87 -4.55 -1.19
N LEU A 404 -6.31 -4.50 0.01
CA LEU A 404 -6.25 -5.62 0.97
C LEU A 404 -7.51 -5.68 1.86
N TYR A 405 -8.66 -5.82 1.21
CA TYR A 405 -9.95 -5.93 1.87
C TYR A 405 -10.97 -6.70 1.02
N GLU A 406 -12.05 -7.13 1.65
CA GLU A 406 -13.17 -7.80 1.01
C GLU A 406 -14.49 -7.26 1.55
N ILE A 407 -15.46 -7.09 0.65
CA ILE A 407 -16.83 -6.80 1.00
C ILE A 407 -17.66 -8.03 0.66
N SER A 408 -18.26 -8.65 1.68
CA SER A 408 -19.13 -9.81 1.56
C SER A 408 -20.55 -9.48 1.99
N VAL A 409 -21.51 -10.32 1.60
CA VAL A 409 -22.89 -10.27 2.11
C VAL A 409 -23.06 -11.41 3.11
N ASP A 410 -23.54 -11.11 4.31
CA ASP A 410 -23.82 -12.12 5.34
C ASP A 410 -25.18 -12.80 5.15
N GLU A 411 -25.50 -13.78 6.00
CA GLU A 411 -26.79 -14.51 5.98
C GLU A 411 -28.01 -13.59 6.16
N GLY A 412 -27.83 -12.45 6.83
CA GLY A 412 -28.85 -11.42 7.04
C GLY A 412 -28.96 -10.42 5.89
N MET A 413 -28.27 -10.66 4.77
CA MET A 413 -28.18 -9.78 3.61
C MET A 413 -27.50 -8.43 3.90
N ASN A 414 -26.71 -8.35 4.97
CA ASN A 414 -25.93 -7.15 5.30
C ASN A 414 -24.54 -7.20 4.68
N LEU A 415 -24.02 -6.05 4.31
CA LEU A 415 -22.66 -5.87 3.85
C LEU A 415 -21.71 -5.93 5.04
N ASN A 416 -20.67 -6.75 4.92
CA ASN A 416 -19.59 -6.87 5.88
C ASN A 416 -18.25 -6.52 5.22
N LEU A 417 -17.41 -5.78 5.93
CA LEU A 417 -16.06 -5.42 5.51
C LEU A 417 -15.03 -6.24 6.30
N ARG A 418 -14.28 -7.08 5.59
CA ARG A 418 -13.09 -7.76 6.13
C ARG A 418 -11.83 -7.06 5.63
N ILE A 419 -10.89 -6.79 6.52
CA ILE A 419 -9.55 -6.30 6.18
C ILE A 419 -8.59 -7.49 6.20
N ASP A 420 -7.77 -7.63 5.16
CA ASP A 420 -6.80 -8.72 5.06
C ASP A 420 -5.48 -8.30 5.70
N GLY A 421 -5.48 -8.21 7.03
CA GLY A 421 -4.32 -7.90 7.86
C GLY A 421 -4.66 -7.90 9.35
N ASP A 422 -3.78 -8.46 10.18
CA ASP A 422 -3.91 -8.39 11.64
C ASP A 422 -3.17 -7.16 12.17
N ASN A 423 -3.95 -6.15 12.59
CA ASN A 423 -3.43 -4.93 13.17
C ASN A 423 -3.81 -4.72 14.64
N HIS A 424 -4.30 -5.75 15.33
CA HIS A 424 -4.81 -5.61 16.70
C HIS A 424 -3.74 -5.10 17.66
N ALA A 425 -2.55 -5.70 17.63
CA ALA A 425 -1.45 -5.32 18.53
C ALA A 425 -0.97 -3.87 18.30
N TYR A 426 -0.91 -3.40 17.05
CA TYR A 426 -0.55 -2.01 16.72
C TYR A 426 -1.59 -1.01 17.21
N LYS A 427 -2.88 -1.35 17.08
CA LYS A 427 -3.98 -0.53 17.64
C LYS A 427 -3.87 -0.38 19.14
N GLU A 428 -3.57 -1.47 19.84
CA GLU A 428 -3.43 -1.46 21.29
C GLU A 428 -2.20 -0.66 21.74
N ALA A 429 -1.07 -0.81 21.06
CA ALA A 429 0.13 0.01 21.32
C ALA A 429 -0.15 1.51 21.11
N PHE A 430 -0.83 1.88 20.01
CA PHE A 430 -1.21 3.27 19.75
C PHE A 430 -2.20 3.81 20.78
N ARG A 431 -3.22 3.02 21.15
CA ARG A 431 -4.18 3.36 22.20
C ARG A 431 -3.49 3.62 23.53
N LYS A 432 -2.64 2.69 23.99
CA LYS A 432 -1.86 2.85 25.21
C LYS A 432 -1.01 4.13 25.16
N LYS A 433 -0.41 4.42 24.01
CA LYS A 433 0.39 5.64 23.84
C LYS A 433 -0.43 6.93 23.99
N LEU A 434 -1.65 6.94 23.49
CA LEU A 434 -2.58 8.07 23.65
C LEU A 434 -3.03 8.21 25.11
N GLU A 435 -3.34 7.11 25.78
CA GLU A 435 -3.73 7.08 27.19
C GLU A 435 -2.59 7.59 28.10
N GLU A 436 -1.34 7.21 27.85
CA GLU A 436 -0.15 7.74 28.54
C GLU A 436 -0.01 9.26 28.43
N LEU A 437 -0.47 9.84 27.32
CA LEU A 437 -0.43 11.28 27.05
C LEU A 437 -1.71 12.01 27.47
N GLY A 438 -2.69 11.31 28.05
CA GLY A 438 -3.99 11.87 28.43
C GLY A 438 -4.86 12.28 27.24
N ILE A 439 -4.63 11.71 26.06
CA ILE A 439 -5.40 12.00 24.85
C ILE A 439 -6.56 11.00 24.75
N ASP A 440 -7.78 11.52 24.61
CA ASP A 440 -8.98 10.70 24.50
C ASP A 440 -8.99 9.90 23.19
N PHE A 441 -8.83 8.57 23.30
CA PHE A 441 -8.86 7.65 22.17
C PHE A 441 -10.20 7.70 21.40
N ARG A 442 -11.34 7.83 22.07
CA ARG A 442 -12.66 7.89 21.41
C ARG A 442 -12.80 9.17 20.60
N MET A 443 -12.25 10.28 21.09
CA MET A 443 -12.19 11.55 20.33
C MET A 443 -11.34 11.38 19.06
N ILE A 444 -10.17 10.75 19.15
CA ILE A 444 -9.32 10.51 17.97
C ILE A 444 -10.02 9.61 16.94
N ARG A 445 -10.68 8.52 17.40
CA ARG A 445 -11.47 7.64 16.52
C ARG A 445 -12.64 8.37 15.86
N LEU A 446 -13.29 9.30 16.57
CA LEU A 446 -14.35 10.14 16.00
C LEU A 446 -13.81 11.04 14.89
N PHE A 447 -12.69 11.73 15.12
CA PHE A 447 -12.06 12.58 14.11
C PHE A 447 -11.58 11.79 12.90
N GLU A 448 -11.08 10.59 13.11
CA GLU A 448 -10.74 9.66 12.04
C GLU A 448 -11.96 9.26 11.20
N CYS A 449 -13.13 9.02 11.82
CA CYS A 449 -14.37 8.75 11.10
C CYS A 449 -14.70 9.89 10.11
N SER A 450 -14.43 11.15 10.49
CA SER A 450 -14.61 12.29 9.60
C SER A 450 -13.71 12.21 8.36
N LEU A 451 -12.49 11.68 8.50
CA LEU A 451 -11.54 11.53 7.40
C LEU A 451 -12.10 10.57 6.34
N PHE A 452 -12.61 9.40 6.76
CA PHE A 452 -13.25 8.44 5.86
C PHE A 452 -14.48 9.01 5.16
N LEU A 453 -15.35 9.75 5.87
CA LEU A 453 -16.54 10.35 5.27
C LEU A 453 -16.20 11.50 4.31
N SER A 454 -15.20 12.31 4.64
CA SER A 454 -14.81 13.47 3.82
C SER A 454 -14.03 13.11 2.56
N MET A 455 -13.43 11.91 2.50
CA MET A 455 -12.66 11.50 1.32
C MET A 455 -13.46 10.75 0.26
N LEU A 456 -14.70 10.34 0.54
CA LEU A 456 -15.55 9.57 -0.38
C LEU A 456 -15.60 10.12 -1.82
N PRO A 457 -15.87 11.43 -2.07
CA PRO A 457 -15.96 11.93 -3.45
C PRO A 457 -14.63 11.86 -4.21
N LEU A 458 -13.49 11.82 -3.52
CA LEU A 458 -12.16 11.79 -4.12
C LEU A 458 -11.78 10.41 -4.68
N HIS A 459 -12.58 9.37 -4.40
CA HIS A 459 -12.31 7.99 -4.80
C HIS A 459 -13.43 7.37 -5.63
N MET A 460 -14.35 8.18 -6.16
CA MET A 460 -15.54 7.70 -6.86
C MET A 460 -15.25 6.99 -8.20
N ASP A 461 -14.03 7.09 -8.72
CA ASP A 461 -13.56 6.26 -9.84
C ASP A 461 -13.55 4.75 -9.48
N ARG A 462 -13.60 4.41 -8.18
CA ARG A 462 -13.67 3.03 -7.68
C ARG A 462 -14.77 2.90 -6.62
N PRO A 463 -16.05 2.76 -7.02
CA PRO A 463 -17.18 2.71 -6.09
C PRO A 463 -17.08 1.63 -5.01
N ASN A 464 -16.43 0.49 -5.30
CA ASN A 464 -16.19 -0.57 -4.32
C ASN A 464 -15.28 -0.11 -3.16
N LYS A 465 -14.27 0.72 -3.45
CA LYS A 465 -13.39 1.31 -2.43
C LYS A 465 -14.13 2.34 -1.57
N VAL A 466 -14.97 3.15 -2.21
CA VAL A 466 -15.84 4.10 -1.51
C VAL A 466 -16.80 3.37 -0.56
N LEU A 467 -17.39 2.25 -1.01
CA LEU A 467 -18.23 1.41 -0.16
C LEU A 467 -17.46 0.88 1.06
N ALA A 468 -16.22 0.40 0.87
CA ALA A 468 -15.37 -0.02 1.98
C ALA A 468 -15.12 1.10 3.00
N PHE A 469 -14.82 2.32 2.53
CA PHE A 469 -14.65 3.48 3.41
C PHE A 469 -15.91 3.82 4.21
N VAL A 470 -17.10 3.72 3.60
CA VAL A 470 -18.36 3.95 4.31
C VAL A 470 -18.61 2.87 5.36
N LEU A 471 -18.42 1.59 5.02
CA LEU A 471 -18.57 0.47 5.97
C LEU A 471 -17.58 0.60 7.14
N ASN A 472 -16.34 1.04 6.87
CA ASN A 472 -15.37 1.30 7.91
C ASN A 472 -15.78 2.47 8.82
N ALA A 473 -16.29 3.57 8.25
CA ALA A 473 -16.82 4.68 9.03
C ALA A 473 -17.99 4.24 9.95
N ILE A 474 -18.90 3.40 9.45
CA ILE A 474 -19.97 2.79 10.25
C ILE A 474 -19.38 1.96 11.40
N ARG A 475 -18.38 1.12 11.13
CA ARG A 475 -17.70 0.31 12.15
C ARG A 475 -17.07 1.18 13.23
N ILE A 476 -16.35 2.24 12.84
CA ILE A 476 -15.74 3.20 13.77
C ILE A 476 -16.80 3.83 14.67
N MET A 477 -17.94 4.27 14.12
CA MET A 477 -19.04 4.83 14.92
C MET A 477 -19.65 3.82 15.90
N GLN A 478 -19.68 2.53 15.56
CA GLN A 478 -20.14 1.47 16.46
C GLN A 478 -19.15 1.23 17.60
N GLU A 479 -17.84 1.16 17.30
CA GLU A 479 -16.77 1.06 18.30
C GLU A 479 -16.81 2.23 19.28
N ILE A 480 -17.03 3.46 18.79
CA ILE A 480 -17.16 4.65 19.62
C ILE A 480 -18.39 4.60 20.53
N LYS A 481 -19.44 3.85 20.20
CA LYS A 481 -20.67 3.76 21.01
C LYS A 481 -20.61 2.71 22.12
N GLN A 482 -19.74 1.71 21.97
CA GLN A 482 -19.43 0.73 23.02
C GLN A 482 -18.62 1.41 24.12
#